data_AF-A0AAE3AFJ2-F1
#
_entry.id   AF-A0AAE3AFJ2-F1
#
_cell.length_a   1.000
_cell.length_b   1.000
_cell.length_c   1.000
_cell.angle_alpha   90.00
_cell.angle_beta   90.00
_cell.angle_gamma   90.00
#
_symmetry.space_group_name_H-M   'P 1'
#
loop_
_entity.id
_entity.type
_entity.pdbx_description
1 polymer ?
#
loop_
_entity_poly.entity_id
_entity_poly.type
_entity_poly.pdbx_seq_one_letter_code
_entity_poly.pdbx_strand_id
1 'polypeptide(L)'
;MRTLAAISLSFAAAVFAAVLLPWSGWTWWAAIVCGAMGLAAVLLRRRLPDKLRLRAAVILFSLCGGLLYFGGYQALVQQPVLERCGREAEFSAVAADFGQLTEQGGRVTVYPEGLRGVKAVCYGGQELSRLEPGQRITGYARWQDAGRIHENDVTTFTSRGVFALLYVQGDVTEETGSAGSLRWLPQRTARALREKIAAIWDDETTAAFVTAELTGDRGGLSVADETAMSQAGLSHLFAVSGLHCAFLVSLLGLLLGSRRRG
;
A
#
# COMPACT_ATOMS: atom_id res chain seq x y z
N MET A 1 -23.27 8.08 19.81
CA MET A 1 -23.33 7.28 18.57
C MET A 1 -23.69 8.11 17.33
N ARG A 2 -24.77 8.91 17.31
CA ARG A 2 -25.20 9.68 16.10
C ARG A 2 -24.20 10.74 15.57
N THR A 3 -23.39 11.35 16.43
CA THR A 3 -22.40 12.36 16.02
C THR A 3 -21.16 11.75 15.35
N LEU A 4 -20.67 10.62 15.85
CA LEU A 4 -19.56 9.88 15.22
C LEU A 4 -19.95 9.35 13.83
N ALA A 5 -21.16 8.81 13.70
CA ALA A 5 -21.68 8.38 12.40
C ALA A 5 -21.80 9.55 11.40
N ALA A 6 -22.20 10.75 11.85
CA ALA A 6 -22.23 11.91 10.98
C ALA A 6 -20.83 12.37 10.55
N ILE A 7 -19.82 12.27 11.43
CA ILE A 7 -18.42 12.57 11.11
C ILE A 7 -17.88 11.62 10.04
N SER A 8 -18.06 10.31 10.26
CA SER A 8 -17.55 9.28 9.34
C SER A 8 -18.25 9.34 7.99
N LEU A 9 -19.57 9.54 7.97
CA LEU A 9 -20.34 9.69 6.74
C LEU A 9 -19.90 10.93 5.95
N SER A 10 -19.67 12.05 6.64
CA SER A 10 -19.25 13.29 5.99
C SER A 10 -17.82 13.19 5.43
N PHE A 11 -16.93 12.52 6.16
CA PHE A 11 -15.58 12.23 5.69
C PHE A 11 -15.61 11.32 4.46
N ALA A 12 -16.39 10.23 4.51
CA ALA A 12 -16.55 9.31 3.40
C ALA A 12 -17.16 10.01 2.17
N ALA A 13 -18.17 10.87 2.37
CA ALA A 13 -18.77 11.65 1.30
C ALA A 13 -17.77 12.64 0.67
N ALA A 14 -16.89 13.28 1.46
CA ALA A 14 -15.82 14.14 0.95
C ALA A 14 -14.87 13.36 0.04
N VAL A 15 -14.38 12.20 0.51
CA VAL A 15 -13.45 11.37 -0.26
C VAL A 15 -14.13 10.85 -1.53
N PHE A 16 -15.39 10.40 -1.43
CA PHE A 16 -16.16 9.91 -2.58
C PHE A 16 -16.39 11.00 -3.64
N ALA A 17 -16.75 12.22 -3.21
CA ALA A 17 -16.89 13.36 -4.12
C ALA A 17 -15.55 13.73 -4.77
N ALA A 18 -14.45 13.66 -4.02
CA ALA A 18 -13.12 13.97 -4.55
C ALA A 18 -12.60 12.90 -5.54
N VAL A 19 -13.04 11.65 -5.42
CA VAL A 19 -12.72 10.57 -6.37
C VAL A 19 -13.52 10.68 -7.67
N LEU A 20 -14.80 11.07 -7.60
CA LEU A 20 -15.68 11.12 -8.78
C LEU A 20 -15.46 12.35 -9.67
N LEU A 21 -15.01 13.47 -9.11
CA LEU A 21 -14.79 14.67 -9.91
C LEU A 21 -13.34 14.73 -10.41
N PRO A 22 -13.13 14.93 -11.73
CA PRO A 22 -11.80 15.06 -12.30
C PRO A 22 -11.03 16.20 -11.64
N TRP A 23 -9.74 15.96 -11.45
CA TRP A 23 -8.86 16.85 -10.72
C TRP A 23 -8.64 18.17 -11.49
N SER A 24 -9.20 19.26 -10.98
CA SER A 24 -9.06 20.60 -11.56
C SER A 24 -8.63 21.68 -10.54
N GLY A 25 -8.07 21.28 -9.40
CA GLY A 25 -7.73 22.19 -8.30
C GLY A 25 -8.93 22.70 -7.50
N TRP A 26 -10.17 22.35 -7.89
CA TRP A 26 -11.40 22.69 -7.18
C TRP A 26 -11.45 22.13 -5.75
N THR A 27 -10.75 21.03 -5.47
CA THR A 27 -10.70 20.37 -4.16
C THR A 27 -10.10 21.27 -3.07
N TRP A 28 -9.10 22.09 -3.41
CA TRP A 28 -8.50 23.06 -2.50
C TRP A 28 -9.47 24.20 -2.18
N TRP A 29 -10.16 24.73 -3.18
CA TRP A 29 -11.19 25.75 -3.00
C TRP A 29 -12.37 25.22 -2.18
N ALA A 30 -12.82 24.00 -2.46
CA ALA A 30 -13.87 23.33 -1.69
C ALA A 30 -13.46 23.14 -0.23
N ALA A 31 -12.21 22.73 0.05
CA ALA A 31 -11.70 22.62 1.42
C ALA A 31 -11.70 23.97 2.15
N ILE A 32 -11.24 25.04 1.50
CA ILE A 32 -11.22 26.40 2.07
C ILE A 32 -12.64 26.87 2.39
N VAL A 33 -13.59 26.68 1.46
CA VAL A 33 -15.00 27.06 1.66
C VAL A 33 -15.62 26.27 2.82
N CYS A 34 -15.36 24.96 2.89
CA CYS A 34 -15.87 24.13 3.99
C CYS A 34 -15.28 24.53 5.34
N GLY A 35 -13.97 24.82 5.39
CA GLY A 35 -13.29 25.33 6.59
C GLY A 35 -13.82 26.70 7.03
N ALA A 36 -14.01 27.63 6.09
CA ALA A 36 -14.56 28.96 6.36
C ALA A 36 -16.01 28.91 6.85
N MET A 37 -16.86 28.06 6.25
CA MET A 37 -18.23 27.83 6.73
C MET A 37 -18.26 27.16 8.10
N GLY A 38 -17.37 26.20 8.37
CA GLY A 38 -17.23 25.58 9.68
C GLY A 38 -16.83 26.59 10.75
N LEU A 39 -15.88 27.48 10.43
CA LEU A 39 -15.45 28.55 11.31
C LEU A 39 -16.54 29.61 11.52
N ALA A 40 -17.22 30.04 10.45
CA ALA A 40 -18.35 30.97 10.53
C ALA A 40 -19.51 30.41 11.36
N ALA A 41 -19.79 29.11 11.23
CA ALA A 41 -20.78 28.45 12.07
C ALA A 41 -20.40 28.52 13.56
N VAL A 42 -19.11 28.40 13.92
CA VAL A 42 -18.64 28.55 15.31
C VAL A 42 -18.70 30.00 15.81
N LEU A 43 -18.37 30.98 14.94
CA LEU A 43 -18.33 32.41 15.28
C LEU A 43 -19.71 33.09 15.32
N LEU A 44 -20.68 32.69 14.48
CA LEU A 44 -22.05 33.21 14.49
C LEU A 44 -22.88 32.61 15.64
N ARG A 45 -22.40 32.79 16.88
CA ARG A 45 -23.06 32.33 18.11
C ARG A 45 -24.49 32.84 18.29
N ARG A 46 -24.86 33.94 17.64
CA ARG A 46 -26.11 34.68 17.88
C ARG A 46 -27.35 34.22 17.08
N ARG A 47 -27.22 33.33 16.08
CA ARG A 47 -28.32 33.05 15.12
C ARG A 47 -28.84 31.61 15.09
N LEU A 48 -28.15 30.64 15.71
CA LEU A 48 -28.46 29.21 15.60
C LEU A 48 -28.40 28.49 16.96
N PRO A 49 -29.26 27.47 17.20
CA PRO A 49 -29.23 26.68 18.42
C PRO A 49 -27.90 25.93 18.57
N ASP A 50 -27.31 25.96 19.77
CA ASP A 50 -25.96 25.47 20.06
C ASP A 50 -25.71 24.02 19.60
N LYS A 51 -26.72 23.14 19.70
CA LYS A 51 -26.63 21.73 19.29
C LYS A 51 -26.52 21.54 17.78
N LEU A 52 -27.22 22.36 16.98
CA LEU A 52 -27.16 22.29 15.51
C LEU A 52 -25.85 22.90 15.02
N ARG A 53 -25.40 23.99 15.67
CA ARG A 53 -24.13 24.66 15.38
C ARG A 53 -22.93 23.73 15.57
N LEU A 54 -22.84 23.04 16.71
CA LEU A 54 -21.74 22.11 16.96
C LEU A 54 -21.75 20.96 15.95
N ARG A 55 -22.92 20.43 15.59
CA ARG A 55 -23.04 19.35 14.60
C ARG A 55 -22.61 19.81 13.20
N ALA A 56 -23.09 20.97 12.76
CA ALA A 56 -22.72 21.54 11.46
C ALA A 56 -21.23 21.86 11.38
N ALA A 57 -20.65 22.47 12.42
CA ALA A 57 -19.22 22.75 12.49
C ALA A 57 -18.39 21.45 12.40
N VAL A 58 -18.74 20.43 13.18
CA VAL A 58 -18.03 19.15 13.18
C VAL A 58 -18.13 18.42 11.83
N ILE A 59 -19.29 18.47 11.17
CA ILE A 59 -19.48 17.93 9.81
C ILE A 59 -18.58 18.67 8.81
N LEU A 60 -18.60 20.01 8.84
CA LEU A 60 -17.85 20.85 7.91
C LEU A 60 -16.33 20.75 8.11
N PHE A 61 -15.86 20.66 9.35
CA PHE A 61 -14.45 20.41 9.65
C PHE A 61 -14.02 19.01 9.24
N SER A 62 -14.86 17.99 9.43
CA SER A 62 -14.60 16.62 8.95
C SER A 62 -14.51 16.57 7.42
N LEU A 63 -15.42 17.27 6.73
CA LEU A 63 -15.43 17.41 5.28
C LEU A 63 -14.17 18.12 4.76
N CYS A 64 -13.77 19.21 5.42
CA CYS A 64 -12.52 19.92 5.13
C CYS A 64 -11.30 19.01 5.33
N GLY A 65 -11.23 18.29 6.45
CA GLY A 65 -10.15 17.33 6.71
C GLY A 65 -10.06 16.23 5.65
N GLY A 66 -11.19 15.68 5.21
CA GLY A 66 -11.24 14.68 4.14
C GLY A 66 -10.75 15.22 2.79
N LEU A 67 -11.20 16.43 2.40
CA LEU A 67 -10.77 17.08 1.17
C LEU A 67 -9.28 17.46 1.18
N LEU A 68 -8.76 17.95 2.31
CA LEU A 68 -7.34 18.26 2.48
C LEU A 68 -6.47 17.00 2.45
N TYR A 69 -6.90 15.94 3.14
CA TYR A 69 -6.20 14.66 3.14
C TYR A 69 -6.11 14.07 1.73
N PHE A 70 -7.25 14.01 1.04
CA PHE A 70 -7.29 13.49 -0.33
C PHE A 70 -6.52 14.38 -1.30
N GLY A 71 -6.72 15.70 -1.25
CA GLY A 71 -5.99 16.66 -2.10
C GLY A 71 -4.48 16.62 -1.88
N GLY A 72 -4.05 16.53 -0.62
CA GLY A 72 -2.63 16.36 -0.28
C GLY A 72 -2.07 15.03 -0.76
N TYR A 73 -2.81 13.94 -0.58
CA TYR A 73 -2.42 12.62 -1.06
C TYR A 73 -2.28 12.58 -2.59
N GLN A 74 -3.25 13.14 -3.32
CA GLN A 74 -3.16 13.22 -4.77
C GLN A 74 -1.97 14.08 -5.21
N ALA A 75 -1.82 15.29 -4.65
CA ALA A 75 -0.76 16.23 -5.03
C ALA A 75 0.66 15.70 -4.74
N LEU A 76 0.85 15.04 -3.60
CA LEU A 76 2.17 14.59 -3.15
C LEU A 76 2.55 13.20 -3.69
N VAL A 77 1.57 12.35 -4.00
CA VAL A 77 1.81 10.94 -4.34
C VAL A 77 1.33 10.61 -5.76
N GLN A 78 0.10 10.99 -6.15
CA GLN A 78 -0.46 10.60 -7.46
C GLN A 78 0.01 11.47 -8.63
N GLN A 79 -0.04 12.81 -8.51
CA GLN A 79 0.38 13.71 -9.59
C GLN A 79 1.80 13.48 -10.10
N PRO A 80 2.83 13.41 -9.24
CA PRO A 80 4.20 13.28 -9.72
C PRO A 80 4.47 11.91 -10.34
N VAL A 81 3.63 10.91 -10.04
CA VAL A 81 3.63 9.62 -10.73
C VAL A 81 2.96 9.76 -12.09
N LEU A 82 1.75 10.33 -12.15
CA LEU A 82 0.96 10.49 -13.37
C LEU A 82 1.66 11.37 -14.43
N GLU A 83 2.41 12.39 -14.01
CA GLU A 83 3.21 13.24 -14.91
C GLU A 83 4.34 12.47 -15.61
N ARG A 84 4.87 11.43 -14.98
CA ARG A 84 5.88 10.55 -15.56
C ARG A 84 5.27 9.42 -16.37
N CYS A 85 4.05 8.99 -16.02
CA CYS A 85 3.31 7.96 -16.73
C CYS A 85 2.98 8.36 -18.19
N GLY A 86 3.08 7.39 -19.10
CA GLY A 86 2.84 7.56 -20.53
C GLY A 86 4.08 7.97 -21.34
N ARG A 87 5.22 8.19 -20.69
CA ARG A 87 6.49 8.52 -21.34
C ARG A 87 7.53 7.42 -21.13
N GLU A 88 8.42 7.28 -22.09
CA GLU A 88 9.68 6.57 -21.92
C GLU A 88 10.67 7.56 -21.34
N ALA A 89 11.18 7.24 -20.16
CA ALA A 89 12.09 8.11 -19.43
C ALA A 89 13.16 7.28 -18.74
N GLU A 90 14.32 7.90 -18.58
CA GLU A 90 15.33 7.36 -17.69
C GLU A 90 14.78 7.34 -16.26
N PHE A 91 15.02 6.24 -15.56
CA PHE A 91 14.62 6.08 -14.18
C PHE A 91 15.81 5.63 -13.34
N SER A 92 15.83 6.10 -12.10
CA SER A 92 16.65 5.56 -11.02
C SER A 92 15.71 5.07 -9.95
N ALA A 93 15.87 3.84 -9.48
CA ALA A 93 15.03 3.27 -8.44
C ALA A 93 15.82 2.31 -7.54
N VAL A 94 15.41 2.19 -6.29
CA VAL A 94 16.02 1.25 -5.34
C VAL A 94 15.11 0.04 -5.18
N ALA A 95 15.66 -1.17 -5.35
CA ALA A 95 14.94 -2.41 -5.12
C ALA A 95 14.38 -2.46 -3.68
N ALA A 96 13.06 -2.57 -3.57
CA ALA A 96 12.33 -2.64 -2.31
C ALA A 96 12.22 -4.06 -1.76
N ASP A 97 12.28 -5.04 -2.66
CA ASP A 97 12.17 -6.46 -2.38
C ASP A 97 13.06 -7.23 -3.37
N PHE A 98 13.21 -8.54 -3.14
CA PHE A 98 13.93 -9.41 -4.05
C PHE A 98 13.23 -9.50 -5.41
N GLY A 99 14.05 -9.60 -6.45
CA GLY A 99 13.59 -9.94 -7.78
C GLY A 99 12.86 -11.28 -7.82
N GLN A 100 11.83 -11.37 -8.65
CA GLN A 100 11.05 -12.58 -8.91
C GLN A 100 11.09 -12.89 -10.40
N LEU A 101 11.16 -14.18 -10.73
CA LEU A 101 10.98 -14.62 -12.10
C LEU A 101 9.48 -14.71 -12.41
N THR A 102 9.10 -14.27 -13.60
CA THR A 102 7.74 -14.32 -14.15
C THR A 102 7.80 -14.97 -15.53
N GLU A 103 6.67 -15.43 -16.05
CA GLU A 103 6.60 -16.08 -17.38
C GLU A 103 7.17 -15.20 -18.51
N GLN A 104 7.11 -13.87 -18.34
CA GLN A 104 7.55 -12.88 -19.32
C GLN A 104 8.94 -12.30 -19.04
N GLY A 105 9.63 -12.74 -17.96
CA GLY A 105 10.95 -12.22 -17.59
C GLY A 105 11.11 -11.98 -16.09
N GLY A 106 11.79 -10.92 -15.70
CA GLY A 106 11.97 -10.54 -14.30
C GLY A 106 11.00 -9.46 -13.85
N ARG A 107 10.58 -9.56 -12.58
CA ARG A 107 9.77 -8.57 -11.88
C ARG A 107 10.44 -8.18 -10.58
N VAL A 108 10.53 -6.89 -10.28
CA VAL A 108 11.05 -6.41 -8.98
C VAL A 108 10.21 -5.23 -8.50
N THR A 109 9.93 -5.18 -7.19
CA THR A 109 9.29 -4.01 -6.57
C THR A 109 10.36 -3.00 -6.22
N VAL A 110 10.17 -1.73 -6.58
CA VAL A 110 11.16 -0.68 -6.42
C VAL A 110 10.59 0.61 -5.83
N TYR A 111 11.46 1.41 -5.24
CA TYR A 111 11.21 2.79 -4.85
C TYR A 111 11.89 3.73 -5.86
N PRO A 112 11.13 4.36 -6.79
CA PRO A 112 11.71 5.34 -7.70
C PRO A 112 12.30 6.53 -6.95
N GLU A 113 13.52 6.92 -7.32
CA GLU A 113 14.18 8.08 -6.76
C GLU A 113 13.48 9.38 -7.18
N GLY A 114 13.38 10.32 -6.24
CA GLY A 114 12.62 11.57 -6.40
C GLY A 114 11.14 11.47 -6.04
N LEU A 115 10.60 10.27 -5.78
CA LEU A 115 9.22 10.06 -5.35
C LEU A 115 9.18 9.40 -3.97
N ARG A 116 8.84 10.17 -2.94
CA ARG A 116 8.81 9.66 -1.56
C ARG A 116 7.54 8.86 -1.30
N GLY A 117 7.69 7.63 -0.79
CA GLY A 117 6.57 6.79 -0.38
C GLY A 117 5.81 6.13 -1.54
N VAL A 118 6.26 6.33 -2.77
CA VAL A 118 5.70 5.69 -3.97
C VAL A 118 6.41 4.36 -4.17
N LYS A 119 5.66 3.25 -4.25
CA LYS A 119 6.20 1.98 -4.76
C LYS A 119 5.85 1.85 -6.23
N ALA A 120 6.76 1.27 -6.99
CA ALA A 120 6.54 0.89 -8.37
C ALA A 120 6.98 -0.55 -8.59
N VAL A 121 6.49 -1.19 -9.65
CA VAL A 121 6.93 -2.53 -10.05
C VAL A 121 7.60 -2.43 -11.40
N CYS A 122 8.86 -2.87 -11.48
CA CYS A 122 9.60 -2.97 -12.72
C CYS A 122 9.44 -4.36 -13.33
N TYR A 123 9.11 -4.40 -14.61
CA TYR A 123 9.10 -5.58 -15.48
C TYR A 123 10.19 -5.43 -16.53
N GLY A 124 10.93 -6.49 -16.80
CA GLY A 124 12.04 -6.48 -17.74
C GLY A 124 12.63 -7.87 -17.94
N GLY A 125 13.91 -7.95 -18.33
CA GLY A 125 14.58 -9.22 -18.54
C GLY A 125 14.83 -9.99 -17.24
N GLN A 126 15.38 -11.20 -17.39
CA GLN A 126 15.59 -12.11 -16.26
C GLN A 126 16.64 -11.58 -15.27
N GLU A 127 17.50 -10.65 -15.66
CA GLU A 127 18.45 -9.95 -14.80
C GLU A 127 17.78 -9.34 -13.56
N LEU A 128 16.56 -8.80 -13.72
CA LEU A 128 15.81 -8.22 -12.60
C LEU A 128 15.45 -9.24 -11.51
N SER A 129 15.40 -10.54 -11.83
CA SER A 129 15.12 -11.59 -10.85
C SER A 129 16.27 -11.81 -9.86
N ARG A 130 17.49 -11.39 -10.21
CA ARG A 130 18.70 -11.56 -9.39
C ARG A 130 18.91 -10.41 -8.41
N LEU A 131 18.09 -9.36 -8.49
CA LEU A 131 18.22 -8.18 -7.66
C LEU A 131 17.90 -8.46 -6.19
N GLU A 132 18.70 -7.84 -5.32
CA GLU A 132 18.52 -7.83 -3.88
C GLU A 132 17.91 -6.51 -3.39
N PRO A 133 17.12 -6.54 -2.29
CA PRO A 133 16.63 -5.33 -1.64
C PRO A 133 17.78 -4.38 -1.30
N GLY A 134 17.61 -3.12 -1.68
CA GLY A 134 18.58 -2.05 -1.46
C GLY A 134 19.56 -1.81 -2.60
N GLN A 135 19.65 -2.68 -3.62
CA GLN A 135 20.38 -2.35 -4.84
C GLN A 135 19.67 -1.22 -5.59
N ARG A 136 20.45 -0.36 -6.23
CA ARG A 136 19.92 0.67 -7.12
C ARG A 136 19.97 0.16 -8.54
N ILE A 137 18.89 0.42 -9.28
CA ILE A 137 18.80 0.16 -10.70
C ILE A 137 18.55 1.46 -11.45
N THR A 138 19.29 1.62 -12.54
CA THR A 138 19.19 2.75 -13.45
C THR A 138 19.02 2.25 -14.87
N GLY A 139 18.12 2.86 -15.64
CA GLY A 139 17.88 2.46 -17.01
C GLY A 139 16.77 3.25 -17.66
N TYR A 140 16.36 2.83 -18.84
CA TYR A 140 15.20 3.39 -19.54
C TYR A 140 13.99 2.50 -19.32
N ALA A 141 12.87 3.08 -18.93
CA ALA A 141 11.62 2.35 -18.84
C ALA A 141 10.46 3.20 -19.34
N ARG A 142 9.45 2.50 -19.87
CA ARG A 142 8.14 3.07 -20.13
C ARG A 142 7.34 3.06 -18.83
N TRP A 143 6.96 4.24 -18.37
CA TRP A 143 6.15 4.38 -17.17
C TRP A 143 4.67 4.23 -17.54
N GLN A 144 3.97 3.32 -16.88
CA GLN A 144 2.54 3.12 -17.03
C GLN A 144 1.85 3.28 -15.67
N ASP A 145 0.68 3.93 -15.69
CA ASP A 145 -0.14 4.08 -14.50
C ASP A 145 -0.72 2.74 -14.07
N ALA A 146 -0.41 2.31 -12.85
CA ALA A 146 -0.94 1.08 -12.26
C ALA A 146 -2.47 1.14 -12.07
N GLY A 147 -3.05 2.35 -11.97
CA GLY A 147 -4.50 2.56 -11.89
C GLY A 147 -5.24 2.40 -13.22
N ARG A 148 -4.53 2.45 -14.36
CA ARG A 148 -5.12 2.41 -15.71
C ARG A 148 -5.14 1.02 -16.35
N ILE A 149 -4.54 0.01 -15.70
CA ILE A 149 -4.73 -1.40 -16.10
C ILE A 149 -6.06 -1.87 -15.51
N HIS A 150 -7.14 -1.47 -16.17
CA HIS A 150 -8.52 -1.80 -15.82
C HIS A 150 -9.06 -3.00 -16.63
N GLU A 151 -8.19 -3.72 -17.33
CA GLU A 151 -8.58 -4.86 -18.17
C GLU A 151 -7.74 -6.08 -17.78
N ASN A 152 -8.43 -6.99 -17.12
CA ASN A 152 -8.02 -8.36 -16.77
C ASN A 152 -6.96 -8.47 -15.68
N ASP A 153 -7.43 -8.76 -14.47
CA ASP A 153 -6.68 -9.18 -13.29
C ASP A 153 -5.46 -8.31 -12.93
N VAL A 154 -5.64 -7.39 -11.99
CA VAL A 154 -4.96 -7.40 -10.68
C VAL A 154 -5.39 -6.14 -9.91
N THR A 155 -6.44 -6.27 -9.09
CA THR A 155 -6.85 -5.29 -8.07
C THR A 155 -5.97 -5.31 -6.80
N THR A 156 -4.91 -6.12 -6.80
CA THR A 156 -3.99 -6.34 -5.66
C THR A 156 -2.80 -5.36 -5.62
N PHE A 157 -2.56 -4.59 -6.69
CA PHE A 157 -1.37 -3.70 -6.76
C PHE A 157 -1.57 -2.36 -6.05
N THR A 158 -2.71 -1.70 -6.26
CA THR A 158 -3.02 -0.42 -5.60
C THR A 158 -3.21 -0.59 -4.09
N SER A 159 -3.74 -1.74 -3.65
CA SER A 159 -3.87 -2.11 -2.23
C SER A 159 -2.53 -2.41 -1.54
N ARG A 160 -1.45 -2.68 -2.30
CA ARG A 160 -0.07 -2.81 -1.77
C ARG A 160 0.73 -1.49 -1.83
N GLY A 161 0.11 -0.40 -2.27
CA GLY A 161 0.73 0.91 -2.43
C GLY A 161 1.63 1.02 -3.67
N VAL A 162 1.40 0.20 -4.70
CA VAL A 162 2.07 0.29 -5.99
C VAL A 162 1.29 1.27 -6.87
N PHE A 163 1.94 2.33 -7.32
CA PHE A 163 1.31 3.42 -8.08
C PHE A 163 1.78 3.49 -9.54
N ALA A 164 2.90 2.83 -9.88
CA ALA A 164 3.43 2.82 -11.24
C ALA A 164 3.96 1.43 -11.63
N LEU A 165 3.88 1.16 -12.92
CA LEU A 165 4.49 0.01 -13.57
C LEU A 165 5.55 0.52 -14.53
N LEU A 166 6.77 0.00 -14.42
CA LEU A 166 7.89 0.37 -15.27
C LEU A 166 8.22 -0.82 -16.16
N TYR A 167 8.11 -0.65 -17.48
CA TYR A 167 8.56 -1.65 -18.44
C TYR A 167 9.93 -1.24 -18.95
N VAL A 168 10.96 -1.93 -18.49
CA VAL A 168 12.35 -1.68 -18.86
C VAL A 168 12.53 -1.88 -20.36
N GLN A 169 13.21 -0.94 -21.00
CA GLN A 169 13.60 -0.97 -22.40
C GLN A 169 15.12 -1.02 -22.47
N GLY A 170 15.67 -2.18 -22.86
CA GLY A 170 17.11 -2.41 -22.94
C GLY A 170 17.75 -2.82 -21.62
N ASP A 171 19.06 -2.64 -21.52
CA ASP A 171 19.86 -3.09 -20.38
C ASP A 171 19.69 -2.17 -19.15
N VAL A 172 19.67 -2.79 -17.97
CA VAL A 172 19.64 -2.10 -16.69
C VAL A 172 21.03 -2.07 -16.10
N THR A 173 21.42 -0.90 -15.62
CA THR A 173 22.65 -0.74 -14.84
C THR A 173 22.33 -0.98 -13.37
N GLU A 174 23.02 -1.95 -12.78
CA GLU A 174 22.84 -2.37 -11.39
C GLU A 174 23.96 -1.81 -10.53
N GLU A 175 23.61 -1.09 -9.48
CA GLU A 175 24.53 -0.59 -8.47
C GLU A 175 24.23 -1.24 -7.11
N THR A 176 25.27 -1.53 -6.33
CA THR A 176 25.12 -2.12 -4.99
C THR A 176 24.28 -1.23 -4.06
N GLY A 177 24.31 0.09 -4.28
CA GLY A 177 23.48 1.05 -3.57
C GLY A 177 23.55 0.87 -2.04
N SER A 178 22.42 0.54 -1.44
CA SER A 178 22.24 0.32 0.00
C SER A 178 21.94 -1.13 0.37
N ALA A 179 22.31 -2.10 -0.48
CA ALA A 179 22.02 -3.52 -0.25
C ALA A 179 22.49 -4.04 1.12
N GLY A 180 23.62 -3.53 1.63
CA GLY A 180 24.18 -3.91 2.94
C GLY A 180 23.55 -3.21 4.16
N SER A 181 22.52 -2.37 3.98
CA SER A 181 21.93 -1.62 5.10
C SER A 181 21.00 -2.48 5.95
N LEU A 182 21.05 -2.27 7.27
CA LEU A 182 20.21 -2.95 8.26
C LEU A 182 18.70 -2.76 8.03
N ARG A 183 18.29 -1.73 7.27
CA ARG A 183 16.88 -1.49 6.91
C ARG A 183 16.26 -2.62 6.09
N TRP A 184 17.08 -3.43 5.41
CA TRP A 184 16.64 -4.54 4.56
C TRP A 184 16.68 -5.90 5.27
N LEU A 185 17.03 -5.94 6.57
CA LEU A 185 17.03 -7.16 7.36
C LEU A 185 15.66 -7.85 7.38
N PRO A 186 14.51 -7.15 7.53
CA PRO A 186 13.22 -7.82 7.51
C PRO A 186 12.98 -8.63 6.24
N GLN A 187 13.34 -8.07 5.07
CA GLN A 187 13.23 -8.73 3.77
C GLN A 187 14.16 -9.93 3.68
N ARG A 188 15.43 -9.79 4.11
CA ARG A 188 16.41 -10.88 4.12
C ARG A 188 15.99 -12.02 5.04
N THR A 189 15.51 -11.71 6.25
CA THR A 189 15.00 -12.70 7.21
C THR A 189 13.76 -13.41 6.68
N ALA A 190 12.83 -12.68 6.05
CA ALA A 190 11.65 -13.29 5.44
C ALA A 190 12.05 -14.28 4.33
N ARG A 191 12.99 -13.91 3.46
CA ARG A 191 13.52 -14.81 2.42
C ARG A 191 14.22 -16.03 3.03
N ALA A 192 15.10 -15.83 4.00
CA ALA A 192 15.79 -16.93 4.67
C ALA A 192 14.81 -17.91 5.34
N LEU A 193 13.73 -17.39 5.95
CA LEU A 193 12.67 -18.22 6.52
C LEU A 193 11.96 -19.05 5.45
N ARG A 194 11.62 -18.45 4.30
CA ARG A 194 11.00 -19.16 3.17
C ARG A 194 11.89 -20.27 2.62
N GLU A 195 13.17 -19.97 2.42
CA GLU A 195 14.17 -20.96 1.96
C GLU A 195 14.31 -22.11 2.97
N LYS A 196 14.25 -21.82 4.27
CA LYS A 196 14.26 -22.86 5.32
C LYS A 196 12.98 -23.69 5.35
N ILE A 197 11.81 -23.08 5.16
CA ILE A 197 10.54 -23.82 5.06
C ILE A 197 10.59 -24.76 3.86
N ALA A 198 10.98 -24.27 2.68
CA ALA A 198 11.11 -25.10 1.49
C ALA A 198 12.12 -26.25 1.66
N ALA A 199 13.16 -26.07 2.48
CA ALA A 199 14.15 -27.12 2.75
C ALA A 199 13.72 -28.15 3.82
N ILE A 200 12.73 -27.84 4.67
CA ILE A 200 12.24 -28.73 5.73
C ILE A 200 11.04 -29.55 5.26
N TRP A 201 10.21 -28.99 4.38
CA TRP A 201 9.01 -29.63 3.86
C TRP A 201 9.18 -30.02 2.39
N ASP A 202 9.27 -31.33 2.12
CA ASP A 202 9.42 -31.88 0.76
C ASP A 202 8.15 -31.75 -0.09
N ASP A 203 6.97 -31.63 0.54
CA ASP A 203 5.71 -31.36 -0.17
C ASP A 203 5.55 -29.86 -0.41
N GLU A 204 5.59 -29.48 -1.68
CA GLU A 204 5.48 -28.09 -2.17
C GLU A 204 4.18 -27.42 -1.70
N THR A 205 3.09 -28.18 -1.63
CA THR A 205 1.77 -27.71 -1.19
C THR A 205 1.80 -27.32 0.30
N THR A 206 2.30 -28.22 1.16
CA THR A 206 2.43 -27.95 2.59
C THR A 206 3.42 -26.82 2.87
N ALA A 207 4.56 -26.78 2.16
CA ALA A 207 5.53 -25.69 2.25
C ALA A 207 4.91 -24.33 1.88
N ALA A 208 4.07 -24.30 0.84
CA ALA A 208 3.34 -23.10 0.42
C ALA A 208 2.32 -22.64 1.48
N PHE A 209 1.56 -23.56 2.08
CA PHE A 209 0.63 -23.23 3.17
C PHE A 209 1.34 -22.67 4.40
N VAL A 210 2.41 -23.34 4.86
CA VAL A 210 3.22 -22.91 6.01
C VAL A 210 3.87 -21.55 5.73
N THR A 211 4.35 -21.34 4.50
CA THR A 211 4.90 -20.06 4.06
C THR A 211 3.86 -18.95 4.06
N ALA A 212 2.66 -19.23 3.55
CA ALA A 212 1.55 -18.28 3.53
C ALA A 212 1.08 -17.91 4.94
N GLU A 213 1.05 -18.86 5.86
CA GLU A 213 0.64 -18.62 7.23
C GLU A 213 1.69 -17.83 8.04
N LEU A 214 2.97 -18.21 7.93
CA LEU A 214 4.05 -17.58 8.68
C LEU A 214 4.45 -16.22 8.10
N THR A 215 4.55 -16.09 6.78
CA THR A 215 5.07 -14.88 6.11
C THR A 215 4.00 -14.02 5.46
N GLY A 216 2.75 -14.50 5.38
CA GLY A 216 1.68 -13.83 4.64
C GLY A 216 1.83 -13.88 3.12
N ASP A 217 2.83 -14.60 2.61
CA ASP A 217 3.11 -14.71 1.17
C ASP A 217 2.35 -15.87 0.55
N ARG A 218 1.38 -15.54 -0.31
CA ARG A 218 0.52 -16.51 -0.99
C ARG A 218 1.05 -16.94 -2.36
N GLY A 219 2.20 -16.43 -2.79
CA GLY A 219 2.72 -16.67 -4.14
C GLY A 219 2.98 -18.14 -4.49
N GLY A 220 3.08 -19.03 -3.49
CA GLY A 220 3.25 -20.48 -3.70
C GLY A 220 1.94 -21.29 -3.66
N LEU A 221 0.79 -20.68 -3.35
CA LEU A 221 -0.49 -21.42 -3.30
C LEU A 221 -1.04 -21.60 -4.72
N SER A 222 -1.58 -22.78 -5.01
CA SER A 222 -2.27 -23.00 -6.27
C SER A 222 -3.58 -22.19 -6.32
N VAL A 223 -4.02 -21.83 -7.53
CA VAL A 223 -5.31 -21.12 -7.72
C VAL A 223 -6.48 -21.95 -7.18
N ALA A 224 -6.39 -23.28 -7.26
CA ALA A 224 -7.39 -24.19 -6.70
C ALA A 224 -7.45 -24.10 -5.16
N ASP A 225 -6.28 -24.06 -4.51
CA ASP A 225 -6.18 -23.92 -3.06
C ASP A 225 -6.66 -22.55 -2.58
N GLU A 226 -6.28 -21.47 -3.28
CA GLU A 226 -6.79 -20.13 -2.96
C GLU A 226 -8.32 -20.06 -3.07
N THR A 227 -8.87 -20.67 -4.12
CA THR A 227 -10.32 -20.71 -4.35
C THR A 227 -11.03 -21.53 -3.27
N ALA A 228 -10.53 -22.73 -2.96
CA ALA A 228 -11.08 -23.58 -1.91
C ALA A 228 -11.05 -22.85 -0.56
N MET A 229 -9.99 -22.10 -0.28
CA MET A 229 -9.84 -21.36 0.97
C MET A 229 -10.73 -20.12 1.05
N SER A 230 -10.95 -19.45 -0.08
CA SER A 230 -11.94 -18.37 -0.18
C SER A 230 -13.36 -18.90 0.02
N GLN A 231 -13.69 -20.06 -0.55
CA GLN A 231 -15.00 -20.71 -0.38
C GLN A 231 -15.22 -21.20 1.05
N ALA A 232 -14.17 -21.71 1.70
CA ALA A 232 -14.18 -22.09 3.12
C ALA A 232 -14.20 -20.88 4.07
N GLY A 233 -14.08 -19.65 3.53
CA GLY A 233 -14.03 -18.42 4.30
C GLY A 233 -12.73 -18.22 5.08
N LEU A 234 -11.67 -19.00 4.83
CA LEU A 234 -10.40 -18.99 5.57
C LEU A 234 -9.34 -18.04 4.97
N SER A 235 -9.64 -17.37 3.86
CA SER A 235 -8.73 -16.41 3.20
C SER A 235 -8.23 -15.29 4.11
N HIS A 236 -9.00 -14.93 5.15
CA HIS A 236 -8.62 -13.93 6.15
C HIS A 236 -7.51 -14.40 7.10
N LEU A 237 -7.36 -15.70 7.35
CA LEU A 237 -6.29 -16.25 8.20
C LEU A 237 -4.91 -16.03 7.59
N PHE A 238 -4.81 -16.05 6.26
CA PHE A 238 -3.57 -15.76 5.53
C PHE A 238 -3.31 -14.26 5.35
N ALA A 239 -4.32 -13.41 5.55
CA ALA A 239 -4.19 -11.96 5.40
C ALA A 239 -3.54 -11.32 6.64
N VAL A 240 -3.72 -11.96 7.80
CA VAL A 240 -3.11 -11.56 9.06
C VAL A 240 -2.05 -12.61 9.37
N SER A 241 -0.80 -12.36 8.95
CA SER A 241 0.33 -13.26 9.22
C SER A 241 0.21 -13.85 10.62
N GLY A 242 0.13 -15.17 10.71
CA GLY A 242 -0.04 -15.89 11.98
C GLY A 242 1.04 -15.52 12.98
N LEU A 243 2.20 -15.05 12.50
CA LEU A 243 3.29 -14.49 13.29
C LEU A 243 2.92 -13.19 14.01
N HIS A 244 2.15 -12.28 13.40
CA HIS A 244 1.66 -11.07 14.08
C HIS A 244 0.65 -11.42 15.18
N CYS A 245 -0.26 -12.35 14.91
CA CYS A 245 -1.21 -12.83 15.92
C CYS A 245 -0.49 -13.58 17.04
N ALA A 246 0.45 -14.48 16.72
CA ALA A 246 1.26 -15.20 17.70
C ALA A 246 2.12 -14.23 18.52
N PHE A 247 2.77 -13.25 17.89
CA PHE A 247 3.51 -12.21 18.59
C PHE A 247 2.60 -11.38 19.50
N LEU A 248 1.44 -10.94 19.02
CA LEU A 248 0.48 -10.19 19.82
C LEU A 248 -0.03 -11.02 21.01
N VAL A 249 -0.35 -12.30 20.80
CA VAL A 249 -0.80 -13.23 21.85
C VAL A 249 0.33 -13.54 22.84
N SER A 250 1.56 -13.73 22.38
CA SER A 250 2.72 -13.92 23.24
C SER A 250 3.08 -12.65 24.02
N LEU A 251 2.98 -11.48 23.40
CA LEU A 251 3.20 -10.18 24.04
C LEU A 251 2.09 -9.87 25.05
N LEU A 252 0.83 -10.13 24.70
CA LEU A 252 -0.31 -10.10 25.62
C LEU A 252 -0.11 -11.11 26.75
N GLY A 253 0.39 -12.31 26.47
CA GLY A 253 0.73 -13.32 27.47
C GLY A 253 1.84 -12.88 28.41
N LEU A 254 2.87 -12.17 27.91
CA LEU A 254 3.94 -11.59 28.72
C LEU A 254 3.47 -10.40 29.55
N LEU A 255 2.63 -9.53 28.98
CA LEU A 255 2.09 -8.33 29.65
C LEU A 255 0.99 -8.65 30.66
N LEU A 256 0.13 -9.64 30.37
CA LEU A 256 -0.95 -10.10 31.24
C LEU A 256 -0.51 -11.25 32.17
N GLY A 257 0.59 -11.93 31.85
CA GLY A 257 1.09 -13.12 32.54
C GLY A 257 2.34 -12.91 33.38
N SER A 258 2.44 -11.78 34.11
CA SER A 258 3.24 -11.71 35.36
C SER A 258 2.38 -11.76 36.63
N ARG A 259 1.07 -12.01 36.51
CA ARG A 259 0.19 -12.24 37.67
C ARG A 259 -0.61 -13.52 37.53
N ARG A 260 0.03 -14.66 37.81
CA ARG A 260 -0.50 -15.76 38.66
C ARG A 260 0.43 -16.96 38.64
N ARG A 261 1.20 -17.13 39.72
CA ARG A 261 1.13 -18.28 40.64
C ARG A 261 2.18 -18.10 41.76
N GLY A 262 1.68 -17.66 42.91
CA GLY A 262 2.30 -17.65 44.23
C GLY A 262 1.15 -17.55 45.21
#